data_AF-A0A062UGG7-F1
#
_entry.id   AF-A0A062UGG7-F1
#
_cell.length_a   1.000
_cell.length_b   1.000
_cell.length_c   1.000
_cell.angle_alpha   90.00
_cell.angle_beta   90.00
_cell.angle_gamma   90.00
#
_symmetry.space_group_name_H-M   'P 1'
#
loop_
_entity.id
_entity.type
_entity.pdbx_description
1 polymer ?
#
loop_
_entity_poly.entity_id
_entity_poly.type
_entity_poly.pdbx_seq_one_letter_code
_entity_poly.pdbx_strand_id
1 'polypeptide(L)'
;MKQSLILTTALLSLTALLSACGETSAADGKTSAVASAVNDTHGNTPYEAFSAADKEKDSEGNDTHDEHGEDEGDVVNLTEAEAREAGIELSEAKMAEMGQSLSLPAEIMFDADRVANVSPKVSGVVAKLYASEGDSVKRGETLALISSRDLAGLKATWQKGETRKALAAQALAREEQLWADKVTSEADVQTARAEFEAAKAVSDAAENELHAAGVSHEALENVATARDGDNANSYLTAPIAGTIVRRAVTLGETVAAGDAGADTLFTIADDSVVWADIAVYKQDIGRIRIGAPVALKTDAGDVLALSTVAFVLPVINETSRTATARVIVDNADGRLTPGQFVTADLSVGNASPVVRVPQTAVQIVEDKPSIFVPVEGGFAPRPVMIGATAGGFVEIRSGLAVGETFVSQGGFTLKAQLEKDAFGDGHGH
;
A
#
# COMPACT_ATOMS: atom_id res chain seq x y z
N MET A 1 -45.47 -31.27 71.71
CA MET A 1 -46.01 -31.64 70.38
C MET A 1 -44.83 -31.56 69.41
N LYS A 2 -44.07 -32.65 69.19
CA LYS A 2 -44.19 -33.67 68.13
C LYS A 2 -44.07 -33.13 66.69
N GLN A 3 -42.92 -33.39 66.04
CA GLN A 3 -42.72 -34.16 64.77
C GLN A 3 -41.35 -33.80 64.14
N SER A 4 -40.38 -34.73 64.14
CA SER A 4 -39.97 -35.68 63.06
C SER A 4 -39.27 -35.01 61.87
N LEU A 5 -37.95 -35.16 61.62
CA LEU A 5 -37.09 -36.32 61.22
C LEU A 5 -37.10 -36.61 59.70
N ILE A 6 -35.88 -36.67 59.11
CA ILE A 6 -35.34 -37.32 57.87
C ILE A 6 -34.17 -36.40 57.42
N LEU A 7 -32.86 -36.66 57.50
CA LEU A 7 -31.96 -37.82 57.31
C LEU A 7 -31.82 -38.33 55.87
N THR A 8 -30.79 -37.88 55.15
CA THR A 8 -30.04 -38.70 54.17
C THR A 8 -28.57 -38.24 54.10
N THR A 9 -27.71 -39.24 53.94
CA THR A 9 -26.26 -39.27 54.15
C THR A 9 -25.62 -39.90 52.91
N ALA A 10 -24.46 -39.44 52.45
CA ALA A 10 -23.39 -40.20 51.74
C ALA A 10 -22.29 -39.17 51.32
N LEU A 11 -21.07 -39.11 51.86
CA LEU A 11 -19.97 -40.06 52.11
C LEU A 11 -19.13 -40.39 50.85
N LEU A 12 -17.81 -40.44 51.07
CA LEU A 12 -16.65 -40.83 50.22
C LEU A 12 -15.97 -39.70 49.43
N SER A 13 -14.64 -39.56 49.39
CA SER A 13 -13.50 -40.09 50.16
C SER A 13 -12.25 -39.50 49.48
N LEU A 14 -11.38 -38.83 50.26
CA LEU A 14 -10.10 -38.30 49.79
C LEU A 14 -8.97 -39.11 50.46
N THR A 15 -8.13 -39.75 49.67
CA THR A 15 -6.89 -40.45 50.07
C THR A 15 -6.00 -40.49 48.82
N ALA A 16 -4.92 -39.72 48.73
CA ALA A 16 -3.60 -39.83 49.35
C ALA A 16 -2.58 -40.65 48.51
N LEU A 17 -1.59 -39.90 48.00
CA LEU A 17 -0.16 -40.19 47.77
C LEU A 17 0.33 -41.62 47.44
N LEU A 18 1.24 -41.69 46.44
CA LEU A 18 2.64 -42.14 46.58
C LEU A 18 3.40 -41.72 45.30
N SER A 19 4.45 -40.88 45.37
CA SER A 19 5.90 -41.23 45.32
C SER A 19 6.27 -42.20 44.20
N ALA A 20 7.40 -42.13 43.49
CA ALA A 20 8.55 -41.24 43.37
C ALA A 20 9.47 -41.93 42.32
N CYS A 21 10.57 -41.25 41.93
CA CYS A 21 11.66 -41.69 41.04
C CYS A 21 11.31 -41.59 39.54
N GLY A 22 11.99 -40.80 38.69
CA GLY A 22 13.36 -40.29 38.75
C GLY A 22 14.20 -41.07 37.75
N GLU A 23 14.52 -40.48 36.59
CA GLU A 23 15.86 -40.38 35.99
C GLU A 23 15.81 -39.95 34.51
N THR A 24 16.80 -39.13 34.19
CA THR A 24 17.12 -38.43 32.95
C THR A 24 17.70 -39.34 31.87
N SER A 25 17.42 -39.06 30.59
CA SER A 25 18.42 -39.17 29.50
C SER A 25 17.93 -38.50 28.22
N ALA A 26 18.76 -37.61 27.67
CA ALA A 26 18.69 -37.12 26.30
C ALA A 26 19.21 -38.19 25.32
N ALA A 27 18.80 -38.13 24.05
CA ALA A 27 19.64 -38.26 22.84
C ALA A 27 18.81 -38.47 21.56
N ASP A 28 19.12 -37.65 20.55
CA ASP A 28 19.30 -37.93 19.12
C ASP A 28 18.29 -38.78 18.30
N GLY A 29 17.78 -38.14 17.24
CA GLY A 29 18.42 -38.30 15.93
C GLY A 29 17.90 -39.39 14.97
N LYS A 30 17.45 -38.88 13.81
CA LYS A 30 17.55 -39.45 12.45
C LYS A 30 16.59 -40.57 11.99
N THR A 31 15.80 -40.17 10.98
CA THR A 31 15.59 -40.81 9.66
C THR A 31 15.40 -42.32 9.57
N SER A 32 14.29 -42.75 8.97
CA SER A 32 14.28 -43.94 8.13
C SER A 32 13.14 -43.89 7.11
N ALA A 33 13.53 -44.09 5.85
CA ALA A 33 12.66 -44.44 4.74
C ALA A 33 12.22 -45.91 4.85
N VAL A 34 11.01 -46.24 4.39
CA VAL A 34 10.69 -47.63 4.00
C VAL A 34 9.80 -47.61 2.76
N ALA A 35 10.21 -48.46 1.81
CA ALA A 35 9.66 -48.70 0.48
C ALA A 35 8.60 -49.83 0.47
N SER A 36 7.87 -49.94 -0.65
CA SER A 36 7.31 -51.15 -1.32
C SER A 36 5.99 -50.76 -2.02
N ALA A 37 5.87 -50.64 -3.35
CA ALA A 37 5.74 -51.69 -4.39
C ALA A 37 4.48 -52.58 -4.15
N VAL A 38 3.56 -52.89 -5.09
CA VAL A 38 3.63 -53.15 -6.55
C VAL A 38 2.23 -53.04 -7.23
N ASN A 39 2.19 -52.76 -8.55
CA ASN A 39 1.25 -53.20 -9.63
C ASN A 39 -0.24 -52.76 -9.61
N ASP A 40 -0.96 -52.51 -10.72
CA ASP A 40 -0.81 -52.55 -12.19
C ASP A 40 -2.15 -51.93 -12.69
N THR A 41 -2.36 -51.12 -13.74
CA THR A 41 -2.31 -51.47 -15.17
C THR A 41 -2.85 -50.30 -16.03
N HIS A 42 -2.26 -50.18 -17.23
CA HIS A 42 -2.79 -49.76 -18.55
C HIS A 42 -3.45 -48.39 -18.83
N GLY A 43 -2.87 -47.70 -19.82
CA GLY A 43 -3.62 -46.91 -20.80
C GLY A 43 -2.80 -45.90 -21.62
N ASN A 44 -2.09 -46.39 -22.65
CA ASN A 44 -1.72 -45.78 -23.96
C ASN A 44 -2.13 -44.31 -24.25
N THR A 45 -1.44 -43.48 -25.04
CA THR A 45 -0.12 -43.43 -25.71
C THR A 45 -0.02 -42.00 -26.32
N PRO A 46 1.19 -41.47 -26.56
CA PRO A 46 1.45 -40.11 -27.04
C PRO A 46 1.70 -40.05 -28.56
N TYR A 47 1.74 -38.84 -29.13
CA TYR A 47 2.38 -38.59 -30.43
C TYR A 47 3.44 -37.48 -30.28
N GLU A 48 4.70 -37.89 -30.44
CA GLU A 48 5.85 -37.02 -30.68
C GLU A 48 6.13 -36.86 -32.19
N ALA A 49 6.96 -35.87 -32.47
CA ALA A 49 7.59 -35.47 -33.72
C ALA A 49 8.31 -36.60 -34.50
N PHE A 50 8.67 -36.35 -35.77
CA PHE A 50 10.06 -36.42 -36.30
C PHE A 50 10.16 -36.10 -37.82
N SER A 51 11.17 -35.27 -38.14
CA SER A 51 12.09 -35.20 -39.29
C SER A 51 11.73 -35.64 -40.75
N ALA A 52 12.01 -34.69 -41.66
CA ALA A 52 12.84 -34.75 -42.89
C ALA A 52 13.09 -36.05 -43.69
N ALA A 53 12.92 -35.97 -45.02
CA ALA A 53 13.91 -36.39 -46.05
C ALA A 53 13.46 -36.07 -47.50
N ASP A 54 14.45 -35.74 -48.34
CA ASP A 54 14.43 -35.36 -49.76
C ASP A 54 13.99 -36.43 -50.78
N LYS A 55 13.54 -35.99 -51.98
CA LYS A 55 14.07 -36.46 -53.29
C LYS A 55 13.64 -35.61 -54.51
N GLU A 56 14.64 -35.37 -55.37
CA GLU A 56 14.72 -34.83 -56.75
C GLU A 56 13.61 -35.31 -57.72
N LYS A 57 13.35 -34.79 -58.94
CA LYS A 57 13.74 -33.70 -59.86
C LYS A 57 12.73 -33.81 -61.03
N ASP A 58 12.41 -32.72 -61.74
CA ASP A 58 12.38 -32.67 -63.23
C ASP A 58 12.06 -31.25 -63.72
N SER A 59 12.46 -31.00 -64.96
CA SER A 59 12.95 -29.73 -65.49
C SER A 59 11.96 -28.91 -66.33
N GLU A 60 12.28 -27.61 -66.39
CA GLU A 60 12.13 -26.67 -67.53
C GLU A 60 10.73 -26.20 -67.99
N GLY A 61 10.54 -24.88 -67.87
CA GLY A 61 9.53 -24.09 -68.57
C GLY A 61 9.80 -22.60 -68.34
N ASN A 62 10.27 -21.92 -69.38
CA ASN A 62 10.79 -20.55 -69.42
C ASN A 62 9.68 -19.48 -69.52
N ASP A 63 10.03 -18.25 -69.13
CA ASP A 63 9.41 -16.93 -69.40
C ASP A 63 7.94 -16.70 -68.99
N THR A 64 7.71 -15.74 -68.08
CA THR A 64 7.30 -14.37 -68.47
C THR A 64 7.53 -13.38 -67.32
N HIS A 65 8.09 -12.24 -67.70
CA HIS A 65 8.09 -10.98 -66.97
C HIS A 65 6.63 -10.56 -66.74
N ASP A 66 6.20 -10.35 -65.49
CA ASP A 66 5.00 -9.57 -65.22
C ASP A 66 5.32 -8.45 -64.25
N GLU A 67 5.30 -7.28 -64.88
CA GLU A 67 5.17 -5.91 -64.47
C GLU A 67 4.74 -5.64 -63.02
N HIS A 68 5.43 -4.67 -62.42
CA HIS A 68 4.98 -3.90 -61.28
C HIS A 68 3.56 -3.39 -61.50
N GLY A 69 2.59 -3.98 -60.83
CA GLY A 69 1.32 -3.32 -60.54
C GLY A 69 1.62 -2.18 -59.58
N GLU A 70 1.59 -0.95 -60.08
CA GLU A 70 1.41 0.22 -59.24
C GLU A 70 0.05 0.08 -58.57
N ASP A 71 0.04 -0.17 -57.26
CA ASP A 71 -1.15 0.04 -56.44
C ASP A 71 -1.55 1.50 -56.66
N GLU A 72 -2.66 1.74 -57.36
CA GLU A 72 -3.39 3.01 -57.31
C GLU A 72 -3.83 3.19 -55.84
N GLY A 73 -2.91 3.73 -55.04
CA GLY A 73 -3.18 4.05 -53.66
C GLY A 73 -4.31 5.05 -53.59
N ASP A 74 -5.16 4.90 -52.60
CA ASP A 74 -6.14 5.87 -52.14
C ASP A 74 -5.47 7.24 -51.94
N VAL A 75 -5.43 8.09 -52.99
CA VAL A 75 -4.79 9.42 -52.98
C VAL A 75 -5.83 10.48 -52.72
N VAL A 76 -5.64 11.25 -51.65
CA VAL A 76 -6.41 12.47 -51.42
C VAL A 76 -5.85 13.56 -52.34
N ASN A 77 -6.56 13.85 -53.42
CA ASN A 77 -6.18 14.87 -54.39
C ASN A 77 -6.34 16.29 -53.78
N LEU A 78 -5.21 16.89 -53.38
CA LEU A 78 -5.18 18.23 -52.80
C LEU A 78 -3.85 18.89 -53.15
N THR A 79 -3.88 20.10 -53.72
CA THR A 79 -2.64 20.81 -54.01
C THR A 79 -1.96 21.28 -52.71
N GLU A 80 -0.64 21.46 -52.71
CA GLU A 80 0.09 21.95 -51.53
C GLU A 80 -0.44 23.30 -51.00
N ALA A 81 -0.96 24.15 -51.90
CA ALA A 81 -1.54 25.44 -51.54
C ALA A 81 -2.88 25.28 -50.79
N GLU A 82 -3.76 24.39 -51.28
CA GLU A 82 -5.03 24.06 -50.64
C GLU A 82 -4.83 23.32 -49.33
N ALA A 83 -3.81 22.45 -49.25
CA ALA A 83 -3.43 21.76 -48.02
C ALA A 83 -3.04 22.75 -46.91
N ARG A 84 -2.23 23.77 -47.25
CA ARG A 84 -1.82 24.80 -46.28
C ARG A 84 -3.00 25.65 -45.81
N GLU A 85 -3.95 25.97 -46.70
CA GLU A 85 -5.18 26.69 -46.34
C GLU A 85 -6.11 25.86 -45.45
N ALA A 86 -6.10 24.53 -45.62
CA ALA A 86 -6.82 23.57 -44.78
C ALA A 86 -6.13 23.27 -43.43
N GLY A 87 -5.04 23.96 -43.10
CA GLY A 87 -4.30 23.76 -41.84
C GLY A 87 -3.44 22.49 -41.81
N ILE A 88 -3.09 21.93 -42.97
CA ILE A 88 -2.20 20.78 -43.09
C ILE A 88 -0.76 21.28 -43.07
N GLU A 89 -0.01 20.85 -42.06
CA GLU A 89 1.41 21.19 -41.93
C GLU A 89 2.29 20.02 -42.32
N LEU A 90 3.31 20.30 -43.12
CA LEU A 90 4.32 19.34 -43.52
C LEU A 90 5.57 19.50 -42.65
N SER A 91 6.13 18.37 -42.25
CA SER A 91 7.40 18.29 -41.54
C SER A 91 8.32 17.28 -42.21
N GLU A 92 9.61 17.49 -42.04
CA GLU A 92 10.65 16.56 -42.50
C GLU A 92 10.97 15.55 -41.38
N ALA A 93 11.00 14.27 -41.72
CA ALA A 93 11.33 13.19 -40.81
C ALA A 93 12.80 13.29 -40.38
N LYS A 94 13.04 13.60 -39.11
CA LYS A 94 14.38 13.76 -38.54
C LYS A 94 14.62 12.75 -37.45
N MET A 95 15.88 12.30 -37.34
CA MET A 95 16.30 11.60 -36.14
C MET A 95 16.38 12.58 -35.00
N ALA A 96 15.69 12.27 -33.90
CA ALA A 96 15.74 13.04 -32.68
C ALA A 96 15.84 12.10 -31.49
N GLU A 97 16.48 12.57 -30.43
CA GLU A 97 16.60 11.80 -29.20
C GLU A 97 15.22 11.58 -28.59
N MET A 98 14.87 10.32 -28.38
CA MET A 98 13.64 9.93 -27.70
C MET A 98 13.97 8.96 -26.59
N GLY A 99 13.56 9.31 -25.37
CA GLY A 99 13.62 8.40 -24.22
C GLY A 99 12.62 7.27 -24.39
N GLN A 100 12.98 6.07 -23.95
CA GLN A 100 11.99 5.00 -23.89
C GLN A 100 11.07 5.24 -22.69
N SER A 101 9.79 4.98 -22.86
CA SER A 101 8.81 5.00 -21.78
C SER A 101 8.32 3.58 -21.52
N LEU A 102 7.93 3.32 -20.28
CA LEU A 102 7.24 2.10 -19.90
C LEU A 102 5.99 2.51 -19.13
N SER A 103 4.84 2.09 -19.63
CA SER A 103 3.55 2.32 -18.98
C SER A 103 3.18 1.08 -18.17
N LEU A 104 3.08 1.25 -16.85
CA LEU A 104 2.83 0.15 -15.92
C LEU A 104 1.66 0.49 -14.99
N PRO A 105 0.88 -0.50 -14.57
CA PRO A 105 -0.14 -0.29 -13.56
C PRO A 105 0.53 0.03 -12.21
N ALA A 106 -0.09 0.94 -11.46
CA ALA A 106 0.31 1.30 -10.12
C ALA A 106 -0.92 1.42 -9.21
N GLU A 107 -0.71 1.17 -7.92
CA GLU A 107 -1.72 1.34 -6.88
C GLU A 107 -1.26 2.43 -5.91
N ILE A 108 -2.17 3.35 -5.58
CA ILE A 108 -1.91 4.36 -4.56
C ILE A 108 -2.06 3.71 -3.18
N MET A 109 -1.02 3.81 -2.36
CA MET A 109 -0.95 3.22 -1.03
C MET A 109 -0.79 4.34 0.01
N PHE A 110 -1.26 4.10 1.22
CA PHE A 110 -0.87 4.93 2.37
C PHE A 110 0.63 4.85 2.58
N ASP A 111 1.22 5.97 2.97
CA ASP A 111 2.55 5.97 3.57
C ASP A 111 2.47 5.25 4.92
N ALA A 112 3.12 4.09 5.04
CA ALA A 112 3.05 3.27 6.25
C ALA A 112 3.62 3.99 7.48
N ASP A 113 4.51 4.96 7.31
CA ASP A 113 5.06 5.78 8.40
C ASP A 113 4.08 6.89 8.85
N ARG A 114 2.99 7.10 8.10
CA ARG A 114 1.93 8.09 8.36
C ARG A 114 0.58 7.46 8.73
N VAL A 115 0.58 6.17 9.04
CA VAL A 115 -0.60 5.45 9.54
C VAL A 115 -0.38 5.08 11.00
N ALA A 116 -1.38 5.37 11.83
CA ALA A 116 -1.39 4.98 13.23
C ALA A 116 -2.59 4.08 13.54
N ASN A 117 -2.29 2.89 14.05
CA ASN A 117 -3.27 2.01 14.65
C ASN A 117 -3.43 2.36 16.13
N VAL A 118 -4.67 2.61 16.54
CA VAL A 118 -5.01 3.06 17.89
C VAL A 118 -5.72 1.94 18.63
N SER A 119 -5.05 1.43 19.66
CA SER A 119 -5.51 0.31 20.50
C SER A 119 -5.69 0.78 21.96
N PRO A 120 -6.56 0.10 22.73
CA PRO A 120 -6.81 0.48 24.11
C PRO A 120 -5.57 0.19 24.98
N LYS A 121 -5.24 1.11 25.88
CA LYS A 121 -4.16 0.91 26.87
C LYS A 121 -4.60 0.10 28.08
N VAL A 122 -5.90 0.06 28.35
CA VAL A 122 -6.52 -0.70 29.44
C VAL A 122 -7.76 -1.43 28.92
N SER A 123 -7.98 -2.63 29.43
CA SER A 123 -9.19 -3.40 29.14
C SER A 123 -10.41 -2.76 29.80
N GLY A 124 -11.56 -2.79 29.12
CA GLY A 124 -12.78 -2.18 29.64
C GLY A 124 -13.93 -2.19 28.65
N VAL A 125 -14.98 -1.42 28.98
CA VAL A 125 -16.16 -1.27 28.13
C VAL A 125 -16.17 0.11 27.50
N VAL A 126 -16.45 0.19 26.20
CA VAL A 126 -16.55 1.46 25.47
C VAL A 126 -17.78 2.21 25.93
N ALA A 127 -17.58 3.24 26.75
CA ALA A 127 -18.63 4.03 27.37
C ALA A 127 -19.14 5.15 26.46
N LYS A 128 -18.27 5.73 25.61
CA LYS A 128 -18.60 6.76 24.63
C LYS A 128 -17.71 6.66 23.39
N LEU A 129 -18.27 7.01 22.25
CA LEU A 129 -17.54 7.24 20.99
C LEU A 129 -17.69 8.71 20.61
N TYR A 130 -16.58 9.35 20.31
CA TYR A 130 -16.54 10.76 19.93
C TYR A 130 -16.23 10.96 18.45
N ALA A 131 -15.55 9.98 17.82
CA ALA A 131 -15.11 10.07 16.44
C ALA A 131 -15.62 8.88 15.60
N SER A 132 -15.84 9.13 14.31
CA SER A 132 -16.36 8.19 13.31
C SER A 132 -15.40 8.04 12.13
N GLU A 133 -15.63 7.03 11.28
CA GLU A 133 -14.89 6.90 10.02
C GLU A 133 -15.15 8.10 9.11
N GLY A 134 -14.09 8.63 8.50
CA GLY A 134 -14.11 9.83 7.69
C GLY A 134 -13.89 11.14 8.44
N ASP A 135 -13.94 11.13 9.78
CA ASP A 135 -13.67 12.34 10.56
C ASP A 135 -12.17 12.71 10.51
N SER A 136 -11.89 14.01 10.42
CA SER A 136 -10.54 14.55 10.58
C SER A 136 -10.28 14.87 12.05
N VAL A 137 -9.14 14.41 12.57
CA VAL A 137 -8.76 14.52 13.98
C VAL A 137 -7.39 15.14 14.14
N LYS A 138 -7.21 15.85 15.26
CA LYS A 138 -5.91 16.39 15.67
C LYS A 138 -5.18 15.41 16.59
N ARG A 139 -3.86 15.51 16.63
CA ARG A 139 -3.06 14.80 17.63
C ARG A 139 -3.53 15.16 19.04
N GLY A 140 -3.79 14.14 19.86
CA GLY A 140 -4.29 14.26 21.23
C GLY A 140 -5.81 14.36 21.35
N GLU A 141 -6.55 14.44 20.24
CA GLU A 141 -8.01 14.49 20.25
C GLU A 141 -8.61 13.17 20.75
N THR A 142 -9.64 13.26 21.58
CA THR A 142 -10.31 12.10 22.17
C THR A 142 -11.20 11.40 21.14
N LEU A 143 -10.93 10.12 20.92
CA LEU A 143 -11.68 9.27 19.99
C LEU A 143 -12.78 8.48 20.69
N ALA A 144 -12.46 7.95 21.88
CA ALA A 144 -13.37 7.12 22.66
C ALA A 144 -13.09 7.23 24.17
N LEU A 145 -14.12 6.92 24.96
CA LEU A 145 -14.04 6.75 26.40
C LEU A 145 -14.21 5.28 26.74
N ILE A 146 -13.24 4.70 27.44
CA ILE A 146 -13.27 3.32 27.92
C ILE A 146 -13.41 3.35 29.44
N SER A 147 -14.43 2.66 29.96
CA SER A 147 -14.60 2.44 31.40
C SER A 147 -13.91 1.15 31.81
N SER A 148 -12.86 1.27 32.63
CA SER A 148 -11.99 0.18 33.06
C SER A 148 -12.02 0.02 34.58
N ARG A 149 -12.46 -1.15 35.03
CA ARG A 149 -12.42 -1.52 36.46
C ARG A 149 -10.98 -1.66 36.97
N ASP A 150 -10.08 -2.19 36.13
CA ASP A 150 -8.69 -2.38 36.50
C ASP A 150 -8.00 -1.03 36.71
N LEU A 151 -8.24 -0.06 35.82
CA LEU A 151 -7.74 1.30 35.98
C LEU A 151 -8.25 1.96 37.28
N ALA A 152 -9.53 1.78 37.61
CA ALA A 152 -10.08 2.27 38.88
C ALA A 152 -9.37 1.65 40.09
N GLY A 153 -9.03 0.36 40.03
CA GLY A 153 -8.26 -0.34 41.06
C GLY A 153 -6.84 0.19 41.22
N LEU A 154 -6.14 0.45 40.10
CA LEU A 154 -4.80 1.03 40.11
C LEU A 154 -4.80 2.44 40.73
N LYS A 155 -5.73 3.31 40.33
CA LYS A 155 -5.87 4.66 40.89
C LYS A 155 -6.19 4.63 42.40
N ALA A 156 -7.05 3.72 42.85
CA ALA A 156 -7.36 3.54 44.26
C ALA A 156 -6.13 3.07 45.07
N THR A 157 -5.31 2.19 44.48
CA THR A 157 -4.06 1.72 45.10
C THR A 157 -3.05 2.85 45.26
N TRP A 158 -2.86 3.67 44.22
CA TRP A 158 -2.02 4.86 44.28
C TRP A 158 -2.53 5.88 45.31
N GLN A 159 -3.83 6.18 45.34
CA GLN A 159 -4.41 7.11 46.31
C GLN A 159 -4.21 6.65 47.77
N LYS A 160 -4.30 5.34 48.02
CA LYS A 160 -3.97 4.75 49.32
C LYS A 160 -2.48 4.88 49.65
N GLY A 161 -1.60 4.67 48.66
CA GLY A 161 -0.16 4.87 48.76
C GLY A 161 0.20 6.31 49.14
N GLU A 162 -0.32 7.30 48.42
CA GLU A 162 -0.09 8.72 48.68
C GLU A 162 -0.61 9.14 50.06
N THR A 163 -1.79 8.66 50.46
CA THR A 163 -2.32 8.92 51.82
C THR A 163 -1.39 8.36 52.89
N ARG A 164 -0.87 7.14 52.70
CA ARG A 164 0.06 6.50 53.66
C ARG A 164 1.40 7.22 53.71
N LYS A 165 1.93 7.62 52.56
CA LYS A 165 3.16 8.42 52.42
C LYS A 165 3.02 9.76 53.13
N ALA A 166 1.90 10.47 52.93
CA ALA A 166 1.61 11.73 53.59
C ALA A 166 1.52 11.57 55.12
N LEU A 167 0.85 10.52 55.60
CA LEU A 167 0.76 10.22 57.04
C LEU A 167 2.14 9.91 57.64
N ALA A 168 2.93 9.07 56.97
CA ALA A 168 4.28 8.72 57.41
C ALA A 168 5.23 9.93 57.39
N ALA A 169 5.08 10.83 56.41
CA ALA A 169 5.83 12.09 56.35
C ALA A 169 5.53 12.99 57.55
N GLN A 170 4.25 13.11 57.93
CA GLN A 170 3.85 13.87 59.11
C GLN A 170 4.35 13.22 60.41
N ALA A 171 4.36 11.88 60.49
CA ALA A 171 4.91 11.16 61.64
C ALA A 171 6.41 11.39 61.77
N LEU A 172 7.17 11.25 60.68
CA LEU A 172 8.61 11.52 60.63
C LEU A 172 8.92 12.98 61.03
N ALA A 173 8.23 13.96 60.45
CA ALA A 173 8.45 15.37 60.79
C ALA A 173 8.21 15.68 62.27
N ARG A 174 7.20 15.02 62.88
CA ARG A 174 6.92 15.12 64.31
C ARG A 174 8.03 14.51 65.14
N GLU A 175 8.54 13.34 64.74
CA GLU A 175 9.59 12.61 65.43
C GLU A 175 10.93 13.36 65.38
N GLU A 176 11.27 13.92 64.22
CA GLU A 176 12.45 14.78 64.03
C GLU A 176 12.41 16.02 64.92
N GLN A 177 11.24 16.64 65.08
CA GLN A 177 11.05 17.77 65.99
C GLN A 177 11.23 17.36 67.45
N LEU A 178 10.60 16.26 67.89
CA LEU A 178 10.74 15.74 69.25
C LEU A 178 12.19 15.33 69.57
N TRP A 179 12.93 14.86 68.57
CA TRP A 179 14.34 14.55 68.72
C TRP A 179 15.20 15.81 68.88
N ALA A 180 14.93 16.84 68.08
CA ALA A 180 15.57 18.15 68.24
C ALA A 180 15.31 18.75 69.64
N ASP A 181 14.10 18.54 70.17
CA ASP A 181 13.69 18.95 71.51
C ASP A 181 14.19 17.99 72.62
N LYS A 182 14.93 16.93 72.27
CA LYS A 182 15.51 15.91 73.16
C LYS A 182 14.49 15.11 73.98
N VAL A 183 13.29 14.92 73.43
CA VAL A 183 12.18 14.21 74.07
C VAL A 183 12.16 12.72 73.70
N THR A 184 12.50 12.39 72.45
CA THR A 184 12.48 11.01 71.92
C THR A 184 13.88 10.42 71.74
N SER A 185 14.01 9.20 71.20
CA SER A 185 15.31 8.58 70.88
C SER A 185 15.63 8.62 69.38
N GLU A 186 16.93 8.53 69.02
CA GLU A 186 17.35 8.42 67.61
C GLU A 186 16.75 7.17 66.93
N ALA A 187 16.55 6.08 67.67
CA ALA A 187 15.97 4.85 67.14
C ALA A 187 14.50 5.05 66.71
N ASP A 188 13.75 5.92 67.39
CA ASP A 188 12.38 6.25 67.03
C ASP A 188 12.33 7.06 65.73
N VAL A 189 13.25 8.03 65.56
CA VAL A 189 13.41 8.78 64.29
C VAL A 189 13.79 7.84 63.15
N GLN A 190 14.72 6.92 63.37
CA GLN A 190 15.13 5.93 62.36
C GLN A 190 13.95 5.03 61.95
N THR A 191 13.12 4.64 62.91
CA THR A 191 11.91 3.85 62.66
C THR A 191 10.89 4.64 61.84
N ALA A 192 10.57 5.88 62.23
CA ALA A 192 9.67 6.75 61.48
C ALA A 192 10.18 7.04 60.05
N ARG A 193 11.50 7.17 59.90
CA ARG A 193 12.14 7.36 58.58
C ARG A 193 12.02 6.12 57.72
N ALA A 194 12.26 4.93 58.27
CA ALA A 194 12.08 3.67 57.55
C ALA A 194 10.63 3.47 57.11
N GLU A 195 9.65 3.85 57.95
CA GLU A 195 8.23 3.80 57.60
C GLU A 195 7.85 4.78 56.48
N PHE A 196 8.39 6.00 56.50
CA PHE A 196 8.20 6.97 55.42
C PHE A 196 8.79 6.47 54.11
N GLU A 197 10.03 6.00 54.10
CA GLU A 197 10.68 5.47 52.89
C GLU A 197 9.93 4.24 52.33
N ALA A 198 9.43 3.35 53.21
CA ALA A 198 8.61 2.22 52.78
C ALA A 198 7.27 2.66 52.17
N ALA A 199 6.58 3.65 52.78
CA ALA A 199 5.33 4.18 52.25
C ALA A 199 5.54 4.93 50.92
N LYS A 200 6.64 5.68 50.81
CA LYS A 200 7.06 6.35 49.58
C LYS A 200 7.30 5.33 48.46
N ALA A 201 8.08 4.28 48.72
CA ALA A 201 8.36 3.24 47.73
C ALA A 201 7.08 2.56 47.20
N VAL A 202 6.09 2.31 48.07
CA VAL A 202 4.79 1.76 47.65
C VAL A 202 4.00 2.74 46.78
N SER A 203 4.01 4.03 47.11
CA SER A 203 3.35 5.06 46.31
C SER A 203 4.00 5.21 44.92
N ASP A 204 5.32 5.31 44.89
CA ASP A 204 6.11 5.44 43.66
C ASP A 204 5.91 4.21 42.74
N ALA A 205 5.82 3.00 43.31
CA ALA A 205 5.50 1.79 42.55
C ALA A 205 4.09 1.84 41.92
N ALA A 206 3.08 2.26 42.68
CA ALA A 206 1.71 2.39 42.17
C ALA A 206 1.59 3.50 41.10
N GLU A 207 2.36 4.58 41.22
CA GLU A 207 2.44 5.63 40.19
C GLU A 207 3.04 5.08 38.89
N ASN A 208 4.11 4.30 38.96
CA ASN A 208 4.73 3.68 37.79
C ASN A 208 3.77 2.72 37.05
N GLU A 209 2.95 1.96 37.78
CA GLU A 209 1.91 1.11 37.18
C GLU A 209 0.86 1.93 36.42
N LEU A 210 0.46 3.10 36.94
CA LEU A 210 -0.47 4.01 36.27
C LEU A 210 0.13 4.64 35.01
N HIS A 211 1.41 5.02 35.05
CA HIS A 211 2.12 5.51 33.86
C HIS A 211 2.24 4.43 32.79
N ALA A 212 2.49 3.17 33.19
CA ALA A 212 2.49 2.03 32.27
C ALA A 212 1.10 1.78 31.64
N ALA A 213 0.02 2.04 32.38
CA ALA A 213 -1.35 2.05 31.88
C ALA A 213 -1.69 3.32 31.03
N GLY A 214 -0.74 4.25 30.88
CA GLY A 214 -0.85 5.44 30.05
C GLY A 214 -1.54 6.64 30.69
N VAL A 215 -1.68 6.65 32.02
CA VAL A 215 -2.17 7.81 32.79
C VAL A 215 -1.04 8.83 32.93
N SER A 216 -1.30 10.11 32.62
CA SER A 216 -0.31 11.18 32.79
C SER A 216 -0.24 11.66 34.24
N HIS A 217 0.87 12.32 34.60
CA HIS A 217 1.02 12.91 35.93
C HIS A 217 -0.08 13.95 36.25
N GLU A 218 -0.45 14.79 35.28
CA GLU A 218 -1.56 15.75 35.40
C GLU A 218 -2.91 15.06 35.70
N ALA A 219 -3.13 13.87 35.12
CA ALA A 219 -4.34 13.10 35.40
C ALA A 219 -4.34 12.53 36.83
N LEU A 220 -3.16 12.27 37.43
CA LEU A 220 -3.04 11.79 38.82
C LEU A 220 -3.42 12.85 39.84
N GLU A 221 -3.08 14.12 39.61
CA GLU A 221 -3.40 15.24 40.51
C GLU A 221 -4.92 15.37 40.78
N ASN A 222 -5.73 14.95 39.80
CA ASN A 222 -7.18 15.09 39.84
C ASN A 222 -7.90 13.84 40.37
N VAL A 223 -7.21 12.74 40.68
CA VAL A 223 -7.83 11.47 41.09
C VAL A 223 -8.61 11.60 42.40
N ALA A 224 -8.09 12.38 43.36
CA ALA A 224 -8.72 12.56 44.66
C ALA A 224 -9.99 13.44 44.61
N THR A 225 -10.10 14.30 43.59
CA THR A 225 -11.22 15.22 43.39
C THR A 225 -12.11 14.82 42.20
N ALA A 226 -11.85 13.66 41.59
CA ALA A 226 -12.62 13.15 40.48
C ALA A 226 -14.07 12.90 40.90
N ARG A 227 -15.02 13.09 39.98
CA ARG A 227 -16.42 12.76 40.25
C ARG A 227 -16.58 11.24 40.35
N ASP A 228 -17.66 10.81 40.99
CA ASP A 228 -17.99 9.40 41.12
C ASP A 228 -18.00 8.71 39.74
N GLY A 229 -17.23 7.63 39.62
CA GLY A 229 -17.09 6.86 38.39
C GLY A 229 -15.98 7.34 37.44
N ASP A 230 -15.51 8.59 37.54
CA ASP A 230 -14.50 9.12 36.61
C ASP A 230 -13.13 8.46 36.75
N ASN A 231 -12.83 7.89 37.93
CA ASN A 231 -11.60 7.14 38.12
C ASN A 231 -11.54 5.87 37.24
N ALA A 232 -12.67 5.32 36.79
CA ALA A 232 -12.69 4.21 35.84
C ALA A 232 -12.44 4.66 34.39
N ASN A 233 -12.52 5.95 34.09
CA ASN A 233 -12.42 6.45 32.73
C ASN A 233 -10.98 6.44 32.21
N SER A 234 -10.81 5.90 31.01
CA SER A 234 -9.62 5.96 30.18
C SER A 234 -9.98 6.61 28.84
N TYR A 235 -9.26 7.67 28.49
CA TYR A 235 -9.47 8.40 27.24
C TYR A 235 -8.54 7.85 26.17
N LEU A 236 -9.13 7.31 25.10
CA LEU A 236 -8.39 6.90 23.93
C LEU A 236 -8.22 8.11 23.01
N THR A 237 -6.97 8.48 22.71
CA THR A 237 -6.64 9.69 21.97
C THR A 237 -5.88 9.39 20.68
N ALA A 238 -5.97 10.30 19.71
CA ALA A 238 -5.27 10.20 18.44
C ALA A 238 -3.75 10.44 18.62
N PRO A 239 -2.88 9.48 18.26
CA PRO A 239 -1.42 9.66 18.36
C PRO A 239 -0.84 10.60 17.29
N ILE A 240 -1.53 10.74 16.15
CA ILE A 240 -1.19 11.62 15.02
C ILE A 240 -2.43 12.44 14.62
N ALA A 241 -2.22 13.52 13.87
CA ALA A 241 -3.32 14.18 13.16
C ALA A 241 -3.57 13.46 11.82
N GLY A 242 -4.79 13.47 11.33
CA GLY A 242 -5.15 12.82 10.07
C GLY A 242 -6.64 12.52 9.98
N THR A 243 -6.99 11.58 9.11
CA THR A 243 -8.37 11.13 8.89
C THR A 243 -8.54 9.72 9.45
N ILE A 244 -9.68 9.45 10.08
CA ILE A 244 -10.03 8.10 10.55
C ILE A 244 -10.45 7.27 9.34
N VAL A 245 -9.58 6.39 8.88
CA VAL A 245 -9.84 5.50 7.73
C VAL A 245 -10.54 4.21 8.12
N ARG A 246 -10.54 3.88 9.42
CA ARG A 246 -11.26 2.73 9.97
C ARG A 246 -11.61 2.91 11.44
N ARG A 247 -12.79 2.46 11.84
CA ARG A 247 -13.26 2.32 13.23
C ARG A 247 -13.82 0.90 13.40
N ALA A 248 -13.08 0.06 14.11
CA ALA A 248 -13.46 -1.33 14.34
C ALA A 248 -14.16 -1.57 15.69
N VAL A 249 -14.62 -0.50 16.37
CA VAL A 249 -15.18 -0.57 17.73
C VAL A 249 -16.60 0.00 17.81
N THR A 250 -17.47 -0.62 18.61
CA THR A 250 -18.86 -0.19 18.82
C THR A 250 -19.11 0.27 20.27
N LEU A 251 -20.09 1.16 20.45
CA LEU A 251 -20.53 1.60 21.78
C LEU A 251 -21.03 0.41 22.61
N GLY A 252 -20.56 0.28 23.85
CA GLY A 252 -20.90 -0.82 24.76
C GLY A 252 -20.08 -2.10 24.54
N GLU A 253 -19.20 -2.14 23.55
CA GLU A 253 -18.30 -3.27 23.30
C GLU A 253 -17.24 -3.38 24.41
N THR A 254 -16.86 -4.61 24.73
CA THR A 254 -15.74 -4.89 25.64
C THR A 254 -14.47 -5.00 24.82
N VAL A 255 -13.46 -4.21 25.18
CA VAL A 255 -12.16 -4.18 24.51
C VAL A 255 -11.07 -4.63 25.48
N ALA A 256 -10.06 -5.32 24.96
CA ALA A 256 -8.94 -5.82 25.74
C ALA A 256 -7.64 -5.07 25.37
N ALA A 257 -6.86 -4.73 26.39
CA ALA A 257 -5.49 -4.25 26.23
C ALA A 257 -4.50 -5.42 26.35
N GLY A 258 -3.41 -5.38 25.59
CA GLY A 258 -2.28 -6.31 25.70
C GLY A 258 -1.94 -7.08 24.42
N ASP A 259 -0.63 -7.21 24.18
CA ASP A 259 0.08 -7.97 23.14
C ASP A 259 -0.40 -7.81 21.67
N ALA A 260 0.27 -8.51 20.76
CA ALA A 260 0.10 -8.42 19.30
C ALA A 260 -1.32 -8.70 18.78
N GLY A 261 -2.27 -9.05 19.66
CA GLY A 261 -3.68 -9.26 19.36
C GLY A 261 -4.62 -8.19 19.94
N ALA A 262 -4.11 -7.11 20.55
CA ALA A 262 -4.95 -6.00 21.00
C ALA A 262 -5.76 -5.43 19.83
N ASP A 263 -7.07 -5.26 20.03
CA ASP A 263 -7.96 -4.79 18.99
C ASP A 263 -7.51 -3.39 18.52
N THR A 264 -7.30 -3.25 17.22
CA THR A 264 -7.13 -1.93 16.60
C THR A 264 -8.50 -1.30 16.51
N LEU A 265 -8.80 -0.35 17.40
CA LEU A 265 -10.11 0.27 17.49
C LEU A 265 -10.30 1.35 16.44
N PHE A 266 -9.23 2.09 16.14
CA PHE A 266 -9.20 3.10 15.08
C PHE A 266 -7.92 2.97 14.26
N THR A 267 -8.00 3.26 12.96
CA THR A 267 -6.84 3.50 12.11
C THR A 267 -6.93 4.94 11.62
N ILE A 268 -5.89 5.72 11.90
CA ILE A 268 -5.76 7.11 11.47
C ILE A 268 -4.67 7.16 10.41
N ALA A 269 -4.94 7.84 9.31
CA ALA A 269 -3.95 8.05 8.25
C ALA A 269 -3.82 9.54 7.95
N ASP A 270 -2.58 9.99 7.79
CA ASP A 270 -2.25 11.25 7.14
C ASP A 270 -1.92 10.96 5.67
N ASP A 271 -2.83 11.36 4.78
CA ASP A 271 -2.79 11.14 3.33
C ASP A 271 -2.21 12.33 2.56
N SER A 272 -1.63 13.32 3.24
CA SER A 272 -0.93 14.44 2.59
C SER A 272 0.29 14.01 1.76
N VAL A 273 0.81 12.81 2.02
CA VAL A 273 1.84 12.14 1.22
C VAL A 273 1.40 10.71 1.03
N VAL A 274 1.40 10.25 -0.22
CA VAL A 274 1.02 8.88 -0.58
C VAL A 274 2.17 8.19 -1.32
N TRP A 275 2.11 6.87 -1.33
CA TRP A 275 2.99 6.06 -2.17
C TRP A 275 2.24 5.63 -3.42
N ALA A 276 2.91 5.57 -4.56
CA ALA A 276 2.43 4.86 -5.73
C ALA A 276 3.32 3.64 -5.96
N ASP A 277 2.75 2.46 -5.76
CA ASP A 277 3.42 1.19 -5.92
C ASP A 277 3.21 0.68 -7.35
N ILE A 278 4.26 0.78 -8.15
CA ILE A 278 4.25 0.41 -9.57
C ILE A 278 4.62 -1.06 -9.68
N ALA A 279 3.78 -1.85 -10.35
CA ALA A 279 4.03 -3.26 -10.60
C ALA A 279 4.94 -3.44 -11.83
N VAL A 280 6.18 -3.87 -11.58
CA VAL A 280 7.22 -4.02 -12.60
C VAL A 280 7.45 -5.48 -12.94
N TYR A 281 7.24 -5.88 -14.19
CA TYR A 281 7.54 -7.24 -14.64
C TYR A 281 9.03 -7.55 -14.62
N LYS A 282 9.39 -8.80 -14.34
CA LYS A 282 10.78 -9.28 -14.23
C LYS A 282 11.69 -8.86 -15.40
N GLN A 283 11.15 -8.84 -16.61
CA GLN A 283 11.88 -8.46 -17.83
C GLN A 283 12.27 -6.96 -17.87
N ASP A 284 11.54 -6.11 -17.16
CA ASP A 284 11.70 -4.65 -17.19
C ASP A 284 12.41 -4.10 -15.95
N ILE A 285 12.60 -4.89 -14.89
CA ILE A 285 13.25 -4.47 -13.62
C ILE A 285 14.62 -3.81 -13.89
N GLY A 286 15.45 -4.41 -14.76
CA GLY A 286 16.78 -3.90 -15.06
C GLY A 286 16.81 -2.55 -15.80
N ARG A 287 15.66 -2.11 -16.32
CA ARG A 287 15.51 -0.85 -17.05
C ARG A 287 15.11 0.32 -16.13
N ILE A 288 14.57 0.02 -14.95
CA ILE A 288 14.11 1.03 -13.98
C ILE A 288 15.28 1.43 -13.08
N ARG A 289 15.43 2.74 -12.89
CA ARG A 289 16.46 3.32 -12.04
C ARG A 289 15.82 4.18 -10.95
N ILE A 290 16.45 4.21 -9.79
CA ILE A 290 16.12 5.17 -8.74
C ILE A 290 16.33 6.58 -9.30
N GLY A 291 15.39 7.48 -9.01
CA GLY A 291 15.37 8.85 -9.54
C GLY A 291 14.77 8.96 -10.96
N ALA A 292 14.35 7.87 -11.59
CA ALA A 292 13.69 7.93 -12.89
C ALA A 292 12.39 8.76 -12.81
N PRO A 293 12.14 9.70 -13.73
CA PRO A 293 10.89 10.45 -13.79
C PRO A 293 9.68 9.54 -14.04
N VAL A 294 8.60 9.80 -13.31
CA VAL A 294 7.32 9.10 -13.41
C VAL A 294 6.19 10.11 -13.53
N ALA A 295 5.31 9.90 -14.51
CA ALA A 295 4.02 10.58 -14.58
C ALA A 295 2.92 9.60 -14.19
N LEU A 296 2.17 9.92 -13.14
CA LEU A 296 0.98 9.18 -12.71
C LEU A 296 -0.24 9.74 -13.42
N LYS A 297 -1.03 8.86 -14.03
CA LYS A 297 -2.15 9.22 -14.90
C LYS A 297 -3.42 8.45 -14.54
N THR A 298 -4.56 9.05 -14.83
CA THR A 298 -5.85 8.35 -14.88
C THR A 298 -5.89 7.40 -16.08
N ASP A 299 -6.86 6.50 -16.11
CA ASP A 299 -7.14 5.65 -17.29
C ASP A 299 -7.49 6.48 -18.54
N ALA A 300 -8.01 7.71 -18.35
CA ALA A 300 -8.29 8.65 -19.43
C ALA A 300 -7.02 9.37 -19.95
N GLY A 301 -5.87 9.19 -19.30
CA GLY A 301 -4.59 9.78 -19.67
C GLY A 301 -4.27 11.13 -19.03
N ASP A 302 -5.14 11.64 -18.15
CA ASP A 302 -4.92 12.89 -17.43
C ASP A 302 -3.80 12.73 -16.41
N VAL A 303 -2.83 13.65 -16.42
CA VAL A 303 -1.73 13.63 -15.45
C VAL A 303 -2.24 14.07 -14.08
N LEU A 304 -2.18 13.14 -13.13
CA LEU A 304 -2.54 13.36 -11.73
C LEU A 304 -1.37 13.99 -10.97
N ALA A 305 -0.17 13.41 -11.13
CA ALA A 305 1.03 13.86 -10.44
C ALA A 305 2.29 13.52 -11.25
N LEU A 306 3.34 14.30 -11.02
CA LEU A 306 4.70 14.06 -11.53
C LEU A 306 5.62 13.85 -10.32
N SER A 307 6.42 12.79 -10.35
CA SER A 307 7.40 12.49 -9.31
C SER A 307 8.54 11.64 -9.87
N THR A 308 9.32 11.02 -9.01
CA THR A 308 10.45 10.15 -9.36
C THR A 308 10.43 8.86 -8.55
N VAL A 309 10.96 7.77 -9.13
CA VAL A 309 11.13 6.50 -8.41
C VAL A 309 12.03 6.71 -7.19
N ALA A 310 11.48 6.49 -5.99
CA ALA A 310 12.21 6.63 -4.74
C ALA A 310 13.11 5.41 -4.49
N PHE A 311 12.58 4.20 -4.70
CA PHE A 311 13.34 2.96 -4.64
C PHE A 311 12.60 1.80 -5.31
N VAL A 312 13.32 0.72 -5.60
CA VAL A 312 12.76 -0.54 -6.09
C VAL A 312 12.92 -1.57 -4.98
N LEU A 313 11.80 -2.18 -4.55
CA LEU A 313 11.81 -3.18 -3.50
C LEU A 313 12.55 -4.45 -3.99
N PRO A 314 13.42 -5.06 -3.15
CA PRO A 314 14.20 -6.23 -3.53
C PRO A 314 13.36 -7.53 -3.56
N VAL A 315 12.07 -7.46 -3.26
CA VAL A 315 11.16 -8.59 -3.18
C VAL A 315 10.25 -8.59 -4.41
N ILE A 316 10.16 -9.76 -5.06
CA ILE A 316 9.21 -10.02 -6.15
C ILE A 316 8.00 -10.72 -5.54
N ASN A 317 6.80 -10.22 -5.83
CA ASN A 317 5.58 -10.91 -5.45
C ASN A 317 5.45 -12.19 -6.29
N GLU A 318 5.37 -13.35 -5.64
CA GLU A 318 5.40 -14.66 -6.31
C GLU A 318 4.14 -14.91 -7.17
N THR A 319 3.00 -14.36 -6.75
CA THR A 319 1.71 -14.50 -7.43
C THR A 319 1.67 -13.67 -8.70
N SER A 320 2.00 -12.38 -8.62
CA SER A 320 1.98 -11.48 -9.78
C SER A 320 3.27 -11.56 -10.62
N ARG A 321 4.35 -12.14 -10.07
CA ARG A 321 5.70 -12.16 -10.65
C ARG A 321 6.23 -10.76 -10.98
N THR A 322 5.82 -9.76 -10.20
CA THR A 322 6.24 -8.37 -10.34
C THR A 322 7.10 -7.93 -9.15
N ALA A 323 8.11 -7.10 -9.42
CA ALA A 323 8.73 -6.27 -8.40
C ALA A 323 7.91 -4.99 -8.19
N THR A 324 8.13 -4.31 -7.08
CA THR A 324 7.47 -3.04 -6.78
C THR A 324 8.46 -1.89 -6.87
N ALA A 325 8.24 -0.96 -7.80
CA ALA A 325 8.94 0.32 -7.81
C ALA A 325 8.06 1.35 -7.10
N ARG A 326 8.56 1.91 -6.00
CA ARG A 326 7.81 2.86 -5.17
C ARG A 326 8.14 4.29 -5.54
N VAL A 327 7.10 5.08 -5.72
CA VAL A 327 7.17 6.54 -5.92
C VAL A 327 6.53 7.20 -4.71
N ILE A 328 7.17 8.24 -4.17
CA ILE A 328 6.59 9.07 -3.11
C ILE A 328 5.96 10.30 -3.78
N VAL A 329 4.72 10.60 -3.45
CA VAL A 329 3.94 11.65 -4.12
C VAL A 329 3.35 12.57 -3.07
N ASP A 330 3.56 13.87 -3.24
CA ASP A 330 2.84 14.90 -2.49
C ASP A 330 1.37 14.89 -2.91
N ASN A 331 0.48 14.82 -1.92
CA ASN A 331 -0.96 14.73 -2.07
C ASN A 331 -1.67 15.74 -1.15
N ALA A 332 -1.07 16.91 -0.94
CA ALA A 332 -1.66 17.97 -0.11
C ALA A 332 -3.04 18.46 -0.60
N ASP A 333 -3.36 18.26 -1.88
CA ASP A 333 -4.67 18.59 -2.47
C ASP A 333 -5.67 17.43 -2.45
N GLY A 334 -5.27 16.25 -1.97
CA GLY A 334 -6.14 15.07 -1.81
C GLY A 334 -6.63 14.48 -3.13
N ARG A 335 -5.94 14.71 -4.25
CA ARG A 335 -6.35 14.19 -5.57
C ARG A 335 -6.10 12.70 -5.75
N LEU A 336 -5.14 12.15 -5.01
CA LEU A 336 -4.78 10.74 -5.05
C LEU A 336 -5.38 10.04 -3.84
N THR A 337 -6.30 9.11 -4.08
CA THR A 337 -6.97 8.37 -3.01
C THR A 337 -6.26 7.02 -2.81
N PRO A 338 -5.81 6.67 -1.59
CA PRO A 338 -5.29 5.33 -1.30
C PRO A 338 -6.29 4.22 -1.67
N GLY A 339 -5.78 3.16 -2.31
CA GLY A 339 -6.55 2.08 -2.93
C GLY A 339 -6.95 2.34 -4.40
N GLN A 340 -6.67 3.53 -4.94
CA GLN A 340 -6.92 3.85 -6.34
C GLN A 340 -5.86 3.22 -7.27
N PHE A 341 -6.30 2.63 -8.38
CA PHE A 341 -5.43 2.23 -9.47
C PHE A 341 -5.15 3.40 -10.40
N VAL A 342 -3.90 3.56 -10.81
CA VAL A 342 -3.44 4.58 -11.75
C VAL A 342 -2.43 3.97 -12.73
N THR A 343 -2.19 4.66 -13.84
CA THR A 343 -1.13 4.28 -14.78
C THR A 343 0.12 5.10 -14.49
N ALA A 344 1.26 4.44 -14.34
CA ALA A 344 2.56 5.08 -14.19
C ALA A 344 3.33 5.01 -15.51
N ASP A 345 3.62 6.16 -16.09
CA ASP A 345 4.51 6.29 -17.24
C ASP A 345 5.92 6.61 -16.75
N LEU A 346 6.80 5.61 -16.79
CA LEU A 346 8.18 5.71 -16.36
C LEU A 346 9.07 5.99 -17.55
N SER A 347 9.95 6.98 -17.40
CA SER A 347 11.04 7.17 -18.37
C SER A 347 12.15 6.16 -18.09
N VAL A 348 12.33 5.19 -18.99
CA VAL A 348 13.32 4.10 -18.87
C VAL A 348 14.44 4.27 -19.91
N GLY A 349 15.69 4.03 -19.49
CA GLY A 349 16.86 4.10 -20.39
C GLY A 349 17.36 5.50 -20.71
N ASN A 350 18.31 5.56 -21.65
CA ASN A 350 18.88 6.81 -22.17
C ASN A 350 18.16 7.16 -23.47
N ALA A 351 18.01 8.44 -23.77
CA ALA A 351 17.45 8.86 -25.04
C ALA A 351 18.33 8.35 -26.19
N SER A 352 17.71 7.75 -27.20
CA SER A 352 18.39 7.29 -28.42
C SER A 352 17.86 8.03 -29.62
N PRO A 353 18.70 8.35 -30.63
CA PRO A 353 18.24 8.96 -31.86
C PRO A 353 17.37 7.97 -32.63
N VAL A 354 16.11 8.32 -32.82
CA VAL A 354 15.12 7.54 -33.59
C VAL A 354 14.36 8.48 -34.52
N VAL A 355 13.79 7.94 -35.61
CA VAL A 355 12.83 8.69 -36.41
C VAL A 355 11.56 8.83 -35.56
N ARG A 356 11.20 10.05 -35.21
CA ARG A 356 10.00 10.33 -34.41
C ARG A 356 9.11 11.33 -35.11
N VAL A 357 7.81 11.14 -34.99
CA VAL A 357 6.79 12.07 -35.50
C VAL A 357 5.87 12.51 -34.35
N PRO A 358 5.26 13.70 -34.42
CA PRO A 358 4.22 14.08 -33.47
C PRO A 358 3.10 13.03 -33.45
N GLN A 359 2.56 12.71 -32.28
CA GLN A 359 1.47 11.72 -32.18
C GLN A 359 0.25 12.10 -33.04
N THR A 360 0.02 13.39 -33.27
CA THR A 360 -1.03 13.93 -34.15
C THR A 360 -0.88 13.53 -35.63
N ALA A 361 0.34 13.17 -36.05
CA ALA A 361 0.64 12.77 -37.43
C ALA A 361 0.21 11.32 -37.74
N VAL A 362 0.13 10.47 -36.71
CA VAL A 362 -0.23 9.05 -36.87
C VAL A 362 -1.75 8.93 -36.84
N GLN A 363 -2.31 8.38 -37.92
CA GLN A 363 -3.74 8.12 -38.06
C GLN A 363 -3.99 6.63 -38.24
N ILE A 364 -5.14 6.14 -37.80
CA ILE A 364 -5.56 4.78 -38.12
C ILE A 364 -6.37 4.83 -39.42
N VAL A 365 -5.84 4.22 -40.48
CA VAL A 365 -6.49 4.08 -41.79
C VAL A 365 -6.60 2.58 -42.06
N GLU A 366 -7.79 2.08 -42.35
CA GLU A 366 -8.06 0.63 -42.53
C GLU A 366 -7.49 -0.25 -41.39
N ASP A 367 -7.74 0.15 -40.14
CA ASP A 367 -7.22 -0.51 -38.92
C ASP A 367 -5.68 -0.60 -38.81
N LYS A 368 -4.93 0.12 -39.66
CA LYS A 368 -3.47 0.18 -39.64
C LYS A 368 -2.97 1.59 -39.28
N PRO A 369 -1.96 1.70 -38.39
CA PRO A 369 -1.26 2.96 -38.16
C PRO A 369 -0.60 3.44 -39.47
N SER A 370 -0.98 4.62 -39.91
CA SER A 370 -0.55 5.22 -41.17
C SER A 370 -0.21 6.69 -40.99
N ILE A 371 0.71 7.19 -41.81
CA ILE A 371 1.07 8.60 -41.91
C ILE A 371 0.82 9.07 -43.33
N PHE A 372 0.25 10.25 -43.51
CA PHE A 372 0.08 10.84 -44.84
C PHE A 372 1.40 11.42 -45.34
N VAL A 373 1.78 11.03 -46.55
CA VAL A 373 2.96 11.51 -47.26
C VAL A 373 2.53 12.21 -48.55
N PRO A 374 3.23 13.30 -48.95
CA PRO A 374 2.96 13.94 -50.24
C PRO A 374 3.35 13.01 -51.38
N VAL A 375 2.46 12.88 -52.37
CA VAL A 375 2.66 12.15 -53.63
C VAL A 375 2.28 13.04 -54.80
N GLU A 376 2.57 12.61 -56.03
CA GLU A 376 2.15 13.37 -57.21
C GLU A 376 0.62 13.46 -57.25
N GLY A 377 0.09 14.69 -57.23
CA GLY A 377 -1.36 14.95 -57.23
C GLY A 377 -2.02 15.09 -55.86
N GLY A 378 -1.33 14.80 -54.74
CA GLY A 378 -1.96 14.92 -53.41
C GLY A 378 -1.23 14.25 -52.25
N PHE A 379 -1.98 13.59 -51.38
CA PHE A 379 -1.46 12.89 -50.20
C PHE A 379 -1.96 11.45 -50.15
N ALA A 380 -1.05 10.50 -49.93
CA ALA A 380 -1.39 9.10 -49.77
C ALA A 380 -1.15 8.64 -48.32
N PRO A 381 -2.04 7.81 -47.74
CA PRO A 381 -1.76 7.16 -46.47
C PRO A 381 -0.66 6.11 -46.69
N ARG A 382 0.40 6.18 -45.91
CA ARG A 382 1.45 5.17 -45.90
C ARG A 382 1.40 4.40 -44.58
N PRO A 383 1.18 3.08 -44.61
CA PRO A 383 1.28 2.25 -43.41
C PRO A 383 2.68 2.34 -42.80
N VAL A 384 2.74 2.53 -41.49
CA VAL A 384 3.99 2.63 -40.74
C VAL A 384 4.03 1.64 -39.59
N MET A 385 5.22 1.12 -39.28
CA MET A 385 5.42 0.35 -38.06
C MET A 385 5.83 1.29 -36.94
N ILE A 386 4.90 1.53 -36.01
CA ILE A 386 5.15 2.36 -34.84
C ILE A 386 5.91 1.60 -33.75
N GLY A 387 6.72 2.32 -32.98
CA GLY A 387 7.46 1.82 -31.82
C GLY A 387 7.03 2.50 -30.52
N ALA A 388 7.99 2.92 -29.71
CA ALA A 388 7.71 3.57 -28.42
C ALA A 388 7.00 4.93 -28.60
N THR A 389 6.11 5.28 -27.67
CA THR A 389 5.47 6.60 -27.62
C THR A 389 5.93 7.33 -26.37
N ALA A 390 6.58 8.48 -26.52
CA ALA A 390 7.13 9.25 -25.40
C ALA A 390 7.11 10.76 -25.68
N GLY A 391 6.71 11.55 -24.68
CA GLY A 391 6.77 13.02 -24.74
C GLY A 391 5.94 13.65 -25.87
N GLY A 392 4.82 13.03 -26.27
CA GLY A 392 3.97 13.51 -27.38
C GLY A 392 4.46 13.13 -28.78
N PHE A 393 5.51 12.31 -28.87
CA PHE A 393 6.06 11.78 -30.11
C PHE A 393 5.94 10.26 -30.17
N VAL A 394 5.86 9.73 -31.39
CA VAL A 394 5.81 8.29 -31.70
C VAL A 394 7.03 7.90 -32.52
N GLU A 395 7.70 6.82 -32.11
CA GLU A 395 8.79 6.20 -32.88
C GLU A 395 8.25 5.59 -34.18
N ILE A 396 8.93 5.82 -35.29
CA ILE A 396 8.69 5.11 -36.55
C ILE A 396 9.85 4.15 -36.80
N ARG A 397 9.56 2.84 -36.74
CA ARG A 397 10.53 1.76 -36.96
C ARG A 397 10.71 1.44 -38.44
N SER A 398 9.63 1.58 -39.22
CA SER A 398 9.65 1.42 -40.68
C SER A 398 8.47 2.15 -41.33
N GLY A 399 8.60 2.44 -42.62
CA GLY A 399 7.58 3.12 -43.44
C GLY A 399 7.82 4.62 -43.64
N LEU A 400 8.79 5.23 -42.96
CA LEU A 400 9.19 6.63 -43.17
C LEU A 400 10.71 6.76 -43.03
N ALA A 401 11.39 7.18 -44.10
CA ALA A 401 12.85 7.36 -44.07
C ALA A 401 13.24 8.77 -43.56
N VAL A 402 14.48 8.89 -43.07
CA VAL A 402 15.04 10.19 -42.67
C VAL A 402 15.12 11.11 -43.89
N GLY A 403 14.64 12.35 -43.73
CA GLY A 403 14.58 13.36 -44.79
C GLY A 403 13.30 13.33 -45.61
N GLU A 404 12.42 12.32 -45.44
CA GLU A 404 11.13 12.31 -46.10
C GLU A 404 10.17 13.34 -45.50
N THR A 405 9.35 13.95 -46.34
CA THR A 405 8.32 14.88 -45.90
C THR A 405 7.06 14.11 -45.55
N PHE A 406 6.42 14.48 -44.44
CA PHE A 406 5.18 13.88 -43.98
C PHE A 406 4.24 14.94 -43.40
N VAL A 407 2.97 14.60 -43.26
CA VAL A 407 1.96 15.47 -42.65
C VAL A 407 2.09 15.43 -41.12
N SER A 408 2.57 16.51 -40.50
CA SER A 408 2.71 16.61 -39.05
C SER A 408 1.43 17.05 -38.32
N GLN A 409 0.59 17.84 -38.99
CA GLN A 409 -0.73 18.27 -38.49
C GLN A 409 -1.76 18.23 -39.62
N GLY A 410 -3.03 18.01 -39.26
CA GLY A 410 -4.13 17.94 -40.24
C GLY A 410 -4.38 16.54 -40.82
N GLY A 411 -3.71 15.49 -40.31
CA GLY A 411 -3.91 14.11 -40.77
C GLY A 411 -5.36 13.60 -40.62
N PHE A 412 -6.11 14.09 -39.64
CA PHE A 412 -7.53 13.77 -39.48
C PHE A 412 -8.38 14.29 -40.66
N THR A 413 -8.09 15.49 -41.16
CA THR A 413 -8.79 16.09 -42.31
C THR A 413 -8.56 15.26 -43.57
N LEU A 414 -7.32 14.82 -43.79
CA LEU A 414 -6.97 13.95 -44.92
C LEU A 414 -7.64 12.58 -44.80
N LYS A 415 -7.66 11.98 -43.61
CA LYS A 415 -8.40 10.74 -43.35
C LYS A 415 -9.89 10.88 -43.66
N ALA A 416 -10.53 11.96 -43.20
CA ALA A 416 -11.96 12.18 -43.44
C ALA A 416 -12.28 12.35 -44.93
N GLN A 417 -11.40 13.01 -45.68
CA GLN A 417 -11.53 13.14 -47.13
C GLN A 417 -11.33 11.81 -47.84
N LEU A 418 -10.34 11.02 -47.42
CA LEU A 418 -10.08 9.68 -47.94
C LEU A 418 -11.26 8.74 -47.75
N GLU A 419 -11.82 8.68 -46.54
CA GLU A 419 -13.00 7.86 -46.26
C GLU A 419 -14.19 8.31 -47.12
N LYS A 420 -14.39 9.63 -47.27
CA LYS A 420 -15.47 10.17 -48.12
C LYS A 420 -15.33 9.77 -49.59
N ASP A 421 -14.12 9.80 -50.13
CA ASP A 421 -13.85 9.44 -51.52
C ASP A 421 -14.02 7.93 -51.73
N ALA A 422 -13.57 7.10 -50.77
CA ALA A 422 -13.81 5.65 -50.76
C ALA A 422 -15.29 5.24 -50.66
N PHE A 423 -16.13 6.04 -49.97
CA PHE A 423 -17.60 5.84 -49.93
C PHE A 423 -18.35 6.49 -51.11
N GLY A 424 -17.72 7.41 -51.84
CA GLY A 424 -18.33 8.21 -52.91
C GLY A 424 -18.48 7.45 -54.24
N ASP A 425 -17.62 6.48 -54.52
CA ASP A 425 -17.63 5.70 -55.78
C ASP A 425 -18.63 4.53 -55.80
N GLY A 426 -19.44 4.37 -54.74
CA GLY A 426 -20.39 3.26 -54.59
C GLY A 426 -21.79 3.46 -55.20
N HIS A 427 -22.14 4.64 -55.74
CA HIS A 427 -23.48 4.87 -56.29
C HIS A 427 -23.47 5.75 -57.55
N GLY A 428 -23.45 5.09 -58.70
CA GLY A 428 -23.68 5.76 -59.98
C GLY A 428 -23.63 4.82 -61.18
N HIS A 429 -24.66 3.98 -61.35
CA HIS A 429 -25.53 3.92 -62.54
C HIS A 429 -26.41 2.67 -62.57
#